data_AF-A0A6U9WH72-F1
#
_entry.id   AF-A0A6U9WH72-F1
#
_cell.length_a   1.000
_cell.length_b   1.000
_cell.length_c   1.000
_cell.angle_alpha   90.00
_cell.angle_beta   90.00
_cell.angle_gamma   90.00
#
_symmetry.space_group_name_H-M   'P 1'
#
loop_
_entity.id
_entity.type
_entity.pdbx_description
1 polymer ?
#
loop_
_entity_poly.entity_id
_entity_poly.type
_entity_poly.pdbx_seq_one_letter_code
_entity_poly.pdbx_strand_id
1 'polypeptide(L)'
;MFSFRSVVLLLALVIAVSAGTNKEGLAFLAKKAAEEGVVKLDSGLMYKEITAGGNSGKKAKINTPCECHYAGTLINGVEFDSSYKRGQVILYAVNKICFLTF
;
A
#
# COMPACT_ATOMS: atom_id res chain seq x y z
N MET A 1 35.33 -7.85 20.95
CA MET A 1 35.51 -8.84 19.87
C MET A 1 34.17 -9.54 19.65
N PHE A 2 33.34 -9.03 18.74
CA PHE A 2 31.98 -9.56 18.52
C PHE A 2 32.09 -10.93 17.85
N SER A 3 31.58 -11.96 18.54
CA SER A 3 31.66 -13.35 18.09
C SER A 3 30.91 -13.53 16.77
N PHE A 4 31.55 -14.20 15.80
CA PHE A 4 30.99 -14.50 14.48
C PHE A 4 29.63 -15.21 14.57
N ARG A 5 29.38 -15.94 15.68
CA ARG A 5 28.10 -16.60 15.98
C ARG A 5 26.95 -15.62 16.24
N SER A 6 27.25 -14.45 16.82
CA SER A 6 26.26 -13.41 17.11
C SER A 6 25.81 -12.65 15.86
N VAL A 7 26.69 -12.50 14.86
CA VAL A 7 26.36 -11.86 13.57
C VAL A 7 25.48 -12.80 12.72
N VAL A 8 25.76 -14.10 12.73
CA VAL A 8 24.94 -15.10 12.01
C VAL A 8 23.54 -15.25 12.64
N LEU A 9 23.43 -15.16 13.98
CA LEU A 9 22.14 -15.22 14.66
C LEU A 9 21.28 -13.97 14.40
N LEU A 10 21.91 -12.78 14.31
CA LEU A 10 21.22 -11.54 13.91
C LEU A 10 20.76 -11.60 12.45
N LEU A 11 21.57 -12.17 11.55
CA LEU A 11 21.21 -12.33 10.14
C LEU A 11 20.04 -13.32 9.95
N ALA A 12 19.98 -14.37 10.77
CA ALA A 12 18.89 -15.34 10.75
C ALA A 12 17.56 -14.78 11.29
N LEU A 13 17.61 -13.85 12.26
CA LEU A 13 16.40 -13.21 12.80
C LEU A 13 15.71 -12.29 11.79
N VAL A 14 16.46 -11.72 10.83
CA VAL A 14 15.93 -10.87 9.76
C VAL A 14 15.15 -11.69 8.70
N ILE A 15 15.42 -13.00 8.59
CA ILE A 15 14.79 -13.89 7.59
C ILE A 15 13.44 -14.42 8.09
N ALA A 16 13.13 -14.31 9.38
CA ALA A 16 11.91 -14.85 10.00
C ALA A 16 10.82 -13.80 10.30
N VAL A 17 10.89 -12.60 9.71
CA VAL A 17 9.67 -11.78 9.58
C VAL A 17 8.82 -12.43 8.51
N SER A 18 7.97 -13.36 8.94
CA SER A 18 6.84 -13.87 8.16
C SER A 18 5.90 -12.71 7.87
N ALA A 19 6.26 -11.91 6.87
CA ALA A 19 5.31 -11.02 6.21
C ALA A 19 4.14 -11.90 5.75
N GLY A 20 2.90 -11.50 6.05
CA GLY A 20 1.68 -12.21 5.65
C GLY A 20 1.44 -12.21 4.14
N THR A 21 2.49 -12.32 3.34
CA THR A 21 2.52 -12.23 1.89
C THR A 21 3.00 -13.55 1.32
N ASN A 22 2.11 -14.23 0.60
CA ASN A 22 2.44 -15.43 -0.16
C ASN A 22 3.49 -15.09 -1.24
N LYS A 23 4.24 -16.09 -1.72
CA LYS A 23 5.23 -15.92 -2.80
C LYS A 23 4.66 -15.16 -4.01
N GLU A 24 3.39 -15.42 -4.33
CA GLU A 24 2.64 -14.74 -5.39
C GLU A 24 2.45 -13.24 -5.12
N GLY A 25 2.16 -12.86 -3.87
CA GLY A 25 2.04 -11.46 -3.46
C GLY A 25 3.37 -10.72 -3.55
N LEU A 26 4.48 -11.34 -3.16
CA LEU A 26 5.81 -10.74 -3.30
C LEU A 26 6.20 -10.55 -4.78
N ALA A 27 5.92 -11.53 -5.63
CA ALA A 27 6.17 -11.42 -7.06
C ALA A 27 5.30 -10.32 -7.71
N PHE A 28 4.04 -10.20 -7.29
CA PHE A 28 3.14 -9.14 -7.73
C PHE A 28 3.65 -7.76 -7.31
N LEU A 29 4.03 -7.59 -6.04
CA LEU A 29 4.58 -6.33 -5.54
C LEU A 29 5.89 -5.96 -6.25
N ALA A 30 6.76 -6.92 -6.53
CA ALA A 30 8.00 -6.69 -7.29
C ALA A 30 7.72 -6.24 -8.73
N LYS A 31 6.76 -6.89 -9.40
CA LYS A 31 6.32 -6.51 -10.75
C LYS A 31 5.71 -5.09 -10.75
N LYS A 32 4.86 -4.77 -9.77
CA LYS A 32 4.23 -3.46 -9.63
C LYS A 32 5.24 -2.36 -9.33
N ALA A 33 6.23 -2.63 -8.46
CA ALA A 33 7.30 -1.69 -8.17
C ALA A 33 8.13 -1.30 -9.41
N ALA A 34 8.18 -2.16 -10.42
CA ALA A 34 8.90 -1.91 -11.67
C ALA A 34 8.06 -1.17 -12.73
N GLU A 35 6.77 -0.94 -12.49
CA GLU A 35 5.92 -0.20 -13.43
C GLU A 35 6.24 1.30 -13.40
N GLU A 36 6.21 1.95 -14.57
CA GLU A 36 6.47 3.39 -14.67
C GLU A 36 5.43 4.21 -13.89
N GLY A 37 5.92 5.19 -13.15
CA GLY A 37 5.11 6.09 -12.32
C GLY A 37 4.71 5.52 -10.96
N VAL A 38 5.16 4.31 -10.60
CA VAL A 38 4.99 3.77 -9.25
C VAL A 38 6.03 4.37 -8.31
N VAL A 39 5.55 4.95 -7.21
CA VAL A 39 6.37 5.50 -6.13
C VAL A 39 6.26 4.57 -4.93
N LYS A 40 7.41 4.07 -4.47
CA LYS A 40 7.50 3.26 -3.25
C LYS A 40 7.92 4.13 -2.07
N LEU A 41 7.17 4.03 -0.97
CA LEU A 41 7.47 4.67 0.29
C LEU A 41 8.23 3.73 1.24
N ASP A 42 8.94 4.30 2.21
CA ASP A 42 9.68 3.54 3.23
C ASP A 42 8.77 2.65 4.10
N SER A 43 7.48 3.00 4.18
CA SER A 43 6.45 2.18 4.83
C SER A 43 6.13 0.88 4.09
N GLY A 44 6.64 0.70 2.87
CA GLY A 44 6.29 -0.41 1.98
C GLY A 44 5.06 -0.15 1.11
N LEU A 45 4.35 0.97 1.32
CA LEU A 45 3.25 1.40 0.47
C LEU A 45 3.77 1.80 -0.91
N MET A 46 3.07 1.36 -1.96
CA MET A 46 3.37 1.73 -3.34
C MET A 46 2.15 2.36 -3.98
N TYR A 47 2.28 3.55 -4.55
CA TYR A 47 1.18 4.21 -5.24
C TYR A 47 1.60 4.70 -6.62
N LYS A 48 0.63 4.82 -7.52
CA LYS A 48 0.78 5.45 -8.81
C LYS A 48 -0.23 6.58 -8.92
N GLU A 49 0.25 7.77 -9.23
CA GLU A 49 -0.61 8.91 -9.52
C GLU A 49 -1.13 8.76 -10.96
N ILE A 50 -2.44 8.54 -11.11
CA ILE A 50 -3.08 8.40 -12.43
C ILE A 50 -3.39 9.79 -13.00
N THR A 51 -3.98 10.64 -12.15
CA THR A 51 -4.30 12.03 -12.47
C THR A 51 -3.92 12.88 -11.28
N ALA A 52 -2.98 13.80 -11.48
CA ALA A 52 -2.63 14.76 -10.45
C ALA A 52 -3.82 15.71 -10.20
N GLY A 53 -4.15 15.94 -8.93
CA GLY A 53 -5.05 17.01 -8.56
C GLY A 53 -4.50 18.34 -9.08
N GLY A 54 -5.34 19.21 -9.62
CA GLY A 54 -4.89 20.50 -10.15
C GLY A 54 -4.07 21.29 -9.11
N ASN A 55 -3.21 22.21 -9.56
CA ASN A 55 -2.25 22.97 -8.73
C ASN A 55 -2.86 23.74 -7.52
N SER A 56 -4.18 23.78 -7.39
CA SER A 56 -4.94 24.38 -6.29
C SER A 56 -5.50 23.37 -5.29
N GLY A 57 -5.27 22.07 -5.50
CA GLY A 57 -5.75 21.00 -4.64
C GLY A 57 -4.98 20.97 -3.31
N LYS A 58 -5.64 21.36 -2.21
CA LYS A 58 -5.06 21.23 -0.88
C LYS A 58 -4.90 19.74 -0.55
N LYS A 59 -3.69 19.30 -0.19
CA LYS A 59 -3.49 17.96 0.39
C LYS A 59 -4.35 17.84 1.65
N ALA A 60 -5.13 16.76 1.73
CA ALA A 60 -5.99 16.51 2.88
C ALA A 60 -5.12 16.43 4.15
N LYS A 61 -5.50 17.18 5.19
CA LYS A 61 -4.88 17.05 6.50
C LYS A 61 -5.44 15.79 7.18
N ILE A 62 -4.70 15.26 8.15
CA ILE A 62 -5.03 14.05 8.90
C ILE A 62 -6.51 13.97 9.38
N ASN A 63 -7.09 15.11 9.77
CA ASN A 63 -8.47 15.19 10.29
C ASN A 63 -9.48 15.77 9.29
N THR A 64 -9.13 15.96 8.03
CA THR A 64 -10.04 16.52 7.03
C THR A 64 -10.90 15.40 6.44
N PRO A 65 -12.24 15.48 6.54
CA PRO A 65 -13.12 14.54 5.85
C PRO A 65 -12.97 14.71 4.34
N CYS A 66 -12.79 13.60 3.64
CA CYS A 66 -12.66 13.53 2.19
C CYS A 66 -13.75 12.63 1.63
N GLU A 67 -14.45 13.09 0.61
CA GLU A 67 -15.35 12.26 -0.19
C GLU A 67 -14.54 11.58 -1.27
N CYS A 68 -14.56 10.25 -1.29
CA CYS A 68 -13.78 9.48 -2.25
C CYS A 68 -14.61 8.35 -2.83
N HIS A 69 -14.43 8.12 -4.13
CA HIS A 69 -14.73 6.84 -4.73
C HIS A 69 -13.48 5.97 -4.75
N TYR A 70 -13.66 4.68 -4.44
CA TYR A 70 -12.65 3.65 -4.49
C TYR A 70 -13.22 2.34 -5.03
N ALA A 71 -12.31 1.51 -5.55
CA ALA A 71 -12.50 0.11 -5.86
C ALA A 71 -11.29 -0.68 -5.36
N GLY A 72 -11.55 -1.70 -4.54
CA GLY A 72 -10.56 -2.59 -3.97
C GLY A 72 -10.62 -3.95 -4.63
N THR A 73 -9.48 -4.39 -5.16
CA THR A 73 -9.32 -5.73 -5.76
C THR A 73 -8.17 -6.46 -5.08
N LEU A 74 -8.27 -7.78 -5.01
CA LEU A 74 -7.17 -8.65 -4.61
C LEU A 74 -6.19 -8.84 -5.78
N ILE A 75 -5.00 -9.37 -5.50
CA ILE A 75 -3.95 -9.63 -6.52
C ILE A 75 -4.40 -10.58 -7.64
N ASN A 76 -5.46 -11.36 -7.40
CA ASN A 76 -6.07 -12.27 -8.37
C ASN A 76 -7.19 -11.60 -9.19
N GLY A 77 -7.43 -10.30 -9.01
CA GLY A 77 -8.46 -9.52 -9.71
C GLY A 77 -9.86 -9.62 -9.10
N VAL A 78 -10.06 -10.40 -8.04
CA VAL A 78 -11.36 -10.49 -7.35
C VAL A 78 -11.61 -9.18 -6.60
N GLU A 79 -12.70 -8.51 -6.95
CA GLU A 79 -13.13 -7.30 -6.25
C GLU A 79 -13.73 -7.67 -4.88
N PHE A 80 -13.24 -7.04 -3.82
CA PHE A 80 -13.76 -7.26 -2.47
C PHE A 80 -14.66 -6.10 -2.00
N ASP A 81 -14.43 -4.89 -2.50
CA ASP A 81 -15.21 -3.72 -2.13
C ASP A 81 -15.17 -2.66 -3.24
N SER A 82 -16.30 -2.01 -3.51
CA SER A 82 -16.40 -0.93 -4.51
C SER A 82 -17.50 0.04 -4.15
N SER A 83 -17.11 1.31 -3.95
CA SER A 83 -18.06 2.41 -3.76
C SER A 83 -18.88 2.69 -5.04
N TYR A 84 -18.31 2.42 -6.21
CA TYR A 84 -19.01 2.57 -7.49
C TYR A 84 -20.17 1.59 -7.60
N LYS A 85 -20.01 0.34 -7.15
CA LYS A 85 -21.10 -0.63 -7.13
C LYS A 85 -22.24 -0.23 -6.20
N ARG A 86 -21.93 0.48 -5.11
CA ARG A 86 -22.95 1.02 -4.20
C ARG A 86 -23.59 2.31 -4.70
N GLY A 87 -23.03 2.96 -5.73
CA GLY A 87 -23.53 4.23 -6.27
C GLY A 87 -23.49 5.40 -5.29
N GLN A 88 -22.73 5.29 -4.19
CA GLN A 88 -22.65 6.29 -3.13
C GLN A 88 -21.18 6.60 -2.82
N VAL A 89 -20.88 7.90 -2.68
CA VAL A 89 -19.60 8.37 -2.13
C VAL A 89 -19.51 7.99 -0.67
N ILE A 90 -18.28 7.77 -0.18
CA ILE A 90 -18.06 7.57 1.24
C ILE A 90 -17.17 8.70 1.77
N LEU A 91 -17.57 9.22 2.94
CA LEU A 91 -16.83 10.20 3.71
C LEU A 91 -15.82 9.49 4.60
N TYR A 92 -14.53 9.74 4.38
CA TYR A 92 -13.45 9.20 5.20
C TYR A 92 -12.57 10.30 5.77
N ALA A 93 -12.19 10.15 7.04
CA ALA A 93 -11.06 10.86 7.61
C ALA A 93 -9.77 10.07 7.36
N VAL A 94 -8.70 10.75 6.95
CA VAL A 94 -7.42 10.14 6.51
C VAL A 94 -6.81 9.22 7.60
N ASN A 95 -7.06 9.50 8.87
CA ASN A 95 -6.58 8.69 10.01
C ASN A 95 -7.39 7.41 10.31
N LYS A 96 -8.52 7.17 9.63
CA LYS A 96 -9.41 6.03 9.90
C LYS A 96 -9.33 4.93 8.85
N ILE A 97 -8.40 5.04 7.91
CA ILE A 97 -8.32 4.13 6.77
C ILE A 97 -6.92 3.52 6.63
N CYS A 98 -6.89 2.23 6.33
CA CYS A 98 -5.73 1.57 5.77
C CYS A 98 -5.87 1.69 4.24
N PHE A 99 -5.01 2.46 3.59
CA PHE A 99 -4.91 2.46 2.14
C PHE A 99 -4.30 1.12 1.71
N LEU A 100 -5.15 0.16 1.32
CA LEU A 100 -4.71 -1.00 0.55
C LEU A 100 -4.42 -0.50 -0.86
N THR A 101 -3.15 -0.36 -1.19
CA THR A 101 -2.69 -0.11 -2.57
C THR A 101 -2.65 -1.42 -3.35
N PHE A 102 -3.06 -1.32 -4.62
CA PHE A 102 -3.24 -2.37 -5.63
C PHE A 102 -2.16 -3.44 -5.69
#